data_AF-A0A087NHU6-F1
#
_entry.id   AF-A0A087NHU6-F1
#
_cell.length_a   1.000
_cell.length_b   1.000
_cell.length_c   1.000
_cell.angle_alpha   90.00
_cell.angle_beta   90.00
_cell.angle_gamma   90.00
#
_symmetry.space_group_name_H-M   'P 1'
#
loop_
_entity.id
_entity.type
_entity.pdbx_description
1 polymer ?
#
loop_
_entity_poly.entity_id
_entity_poly.type
_entity_poly.pdbx_seq_one_letter_code
_entity_poly.pdbx_strand_id
1 'polypeptide(L)' 'MFPPLLVYLAASGESAGRLDTMLERAADYLEREFDSFTSTALAMLEPIIIILMGGIVAVIILSILLPILQLQSLTGA' A
#
# COMPACT_ATOMS: atom_id res chain seq x y z
N MET A 1 -15.10 14.77 1.29
CA MET A 1 -16.46 14.21 1.10
C MET A 1 -16.81 13.42 2.36
N PHE A 2 -18.03 13.54 2.88
CA PHE A 2 -18.46 12.74 4.04
C PHE A 2 -18.94 11.35 3.57
N PRO A 3 -18.53 10.25 4.23
CA PRO A 3 -19.02 8.92 3.92
C PRO A 3 -20.54 8.83 4.09
N PRO A 4 -21.26 8.09 3.23
CA PRO A 4 -22.71 7.88 3.36
C PRO A 4 -23.10 7.31 4.73
N LEU A 5 -22.25 6.46 5.32
CA LEU A 5 -22.43 5.91 6.65
C LEU A 5 -22.53 6.98 7.74
N LEU A 6 -21.70 8.01 7.65
CA LEU A 6 -21.65 9.11 8.61
C LEU A 6 -22.94 9.93 8.59
N VAL A 7 -23.46 10.18 7.38
CA VAL A 7 -24.74 10.88 7.16
C VAL A 7 -25.91 10.05 7.69
N TYR A 8 -25.89 8.73 7.47
CA TYR A 8 -26.92 7.82 7.94
C TYR A 8 -26.95 7.71 9.47
N LEU A 9 -25.78 7.54 10.10
CA LEU A 9 -25.66 7.47 11.57
C LEU A 9 -26.03 8.81 12.23
N ALA A 10 -25.67 9.95 11.61
CA ALA A 10 -26.10 11.26 12.07
C ALA A 10 -27.63 11.42 12.02
N ALA A 11 -28.26 11.13 10.88
CA ALA A 11 -29.72 11.25 10.72
C ALA A 11 -30.49 10.29 11.66
N SER A 12 -30.02 9.05 11.80
CA SER A 12 -30.61 8.08 12.72
C SER A 12 -30.38 8.45 14.19
N GLY A 13 -29.22 9.02 14.52
CA GLY A 13 -28.88 9.46 15.86
C GLY A 13 -29.68 10.68 16.30
N GLU A 14 -29.88 11.65 15.40
CA GLU A 14 -30.69 12.83 15.63
C GLU A 14 -32.17 12.46 15.86
N SER A 15 -32.72 11.59 15.00
CA SER A 15 -34.11 11.09 15.11
C SER A 15 -34.38 10.33 16.42
N ALA A 16 -33.36 9.70 16.99
CA ALA A 16 -33.44 8.91 18.21
C ALA A 16 -33.00 9.66 19.48
N GLY A 17 -32.52 10.91 19.34
CA GLY A 17 -31.94 11.70 20.44
C GLY A 17 -30.59 11.18 20.96
N ARG A 18 -29.84 10.42 20.15
CA ARG A 18 -28.60 9.71 20.52
C ARG A 18 -27.43 10.03 19.58
N LEU A 19 -27.43 11.24 19.00
CA LEU A 19 -26.46 11.67 17.99
C LEU A 19 -25.01 11.43 18.44
N ASP A 20 -24.69 11.78 19.68
CA ASP A 20 -23.36 11.61 20.28
C ASP A 20 -22.85 10.17 20.15
N THR A 21 -23.59 9.21 20.69
CA THR A 21 -23.25 7.77 20.60
C THR A 21 -23.21 7.22 19.17
N MET A 22 -23.96 7.80 18.23
CA MET A 22 -23.95 7.34 16.84
C MET A 22 -22.75 7.91 16.07
N LEU A 23 -22.32 9.13 16.39
CA LEU A 23 -21.10 9.72 15.83
C LEU A 23 -19.84 9.02 16.37
N GLU A 24 -19.84 8.65 17.65
CA GLU A 24 -18.75 7.87 18.26
C GLU A 24 -18.58 6.51 17.55
N ARG A 25 -19.68 5.82 17.27
CA ARG A 25 -19.67 4.58 16.46
C ARG A 25 -19.18 4.81 15.02
N ALA A 26 -19.53 5.94 14.43
CA ALA A 26 -19.06 6.28 13.08
C ALA A 26 -17.55 6.52 13.07
N ALA A 27 -17.02 7.18 14.11
CA ALA A 27 -15.59 7.39 14.30
C ALA A 27 -14.85 6.05 14.47
N ASP A 28 -15.32 5.19 15.37
CA ASP A 28 -14.75 3.85 15.58
C ASP A 28 -14.71 3.02 14.28
N TYR A 29 -15.76 3.11 13.47
CA TYR A 29 -15.83 2.40 12.20
C TYR A 29 -14.78 2.93 11.21
N LEU A 30 -14.68 4.25 11.05
CA LEU A 30 -13.73 4.87 10.14
C LEU A 30 -12.29 4.64 10.57
N GLU A 31 -12.01 4.67 11.88
CA GLU A 31 -10.68 4.38 12.41
C GLU A 31 -10.26 2.95 12.05
N ARG A 32 -11.14 1.97 12.27
CA ARG A 32 -10.88 0.56 11.89
C ARG A 32 -10.69 0.38 10.38
N GLU A 33 -11.51 1.06 9.58
CA GLU A 33 -11.39 1.01 8.12
C GLU A 33 -10.06 1.62 7.66
N PHE A 34 -9.67 2.75 8.25
CA PHE A 34 -8.40 3.41 7.98
C PHE A 34 -7.20 2.56 8.40
N ASP A 35 -7.25 1.94 9.59
CA ASP A 35 -6.20 1.06 10.08
C ASP A 35 -6.04 -0.17 9.19
N SER A 36 -7.16 -0.79 8.78
CA SER A 36 -7.13 -1.93 7.86
C SER A 36 -6.55 -1.54 6.50
N PHE A 37 -6.95 -0.38 5.97
CA PHE A 37 -6.41 0.13 4.72
C PHE A 37 -4.91 0.41 4.82
N THR A 38 -4.49 1.08 5.89
CA THR A 38 -3.08 1.45 6.13
C THR A 38 -2.22 0.20 6.31
N SER A 39 -2.68 -0.76 7.12
CA SER A 39 -2.00 -2.05 7.31
C SER A 39 -1.83 -2.79 5.98
N THR A 40 -2.88 -2.85 5.17
CA THR A 40 -2.82 -3.50 3.84
C THR A 40 -1.88 -2.77 2.89
N ALA A 41 -1.92 -1.43 2.87
CA ALA A 41 -1.04 -0.62 2.05
C ALA A 41 0.45 -0.83 2.43
N LEU A 42 0.74 -0.87 3.73
CA LEU A 42 2.09 -1.15 4.24
C LEU A 42 2.52 -2.58 3.91
N ALA A 43 1.63 -3.57 4.02
CA ALA A 43 1.93 -4.96 3.66
C ALA A 43 2.26 -5.11 2.15
N MET A 44 1.66 -4.30 1.28
CA MET A 44 2.01 -4.29 -0.15
C MET A 44 3.28 -3.52 -0.47
N LEU A 45 3.72 -2.61 0.40
CA LEU A 45 4.97 -1.88 0.22
C LEU A 45 6.19 -2.81 0.25
N GLU A 46 6.18 -3.80 1.16
CA GLU A 46 7.28 -4.76 1.33
C GLU A 46 7.64 -5.52 0.03
N PRO A 47 6.70 -6.23 -0.65
CA PRO A 47 7.02 -6.92 -1.89
C PRO A 47 7.44 -5.97 -3.01
N ILE A 48 6.91 -4.74 -3.05
CA ILE A 48 7.32 -3.73 -4.04
C ILE A 48 8.81 -3.38 -3.87
N ILE A 49 9.25 -3.14 -2.63
CA ILE A 49 10.65 -2.84 -2.31
C ILE A 49 11.55 -4.02 -2.72
N ILE A 50 11.15 -5.26 -2.46
CA ILE A 50 11.91 -6.45 -2.84
C ILE A 50 12.05 -6.56 -4.36
N ILE A 51 10.97 -6.38 -5.11
CA ILE A 51 11.00 -6.43 -6.59
C ILE A 51 11.92 -5.33 -7.12
N LEU A 52 11.84 -4.12 -6.57
CA LEU A 52 12.65 -2.98 -7.00
C LEU A 52 14.14 -3.21 -6.69
N MET A 53 14.47 -3.71 -5.50
CA MET A 53 15.83 -4.09 -5.12
C MET A 53 16.38 -5.20 -6.03
N GLY A 54 15.57 -6.23 -6.29
CA GLY A 54 15.92 -7.32 -7.20
C GLY A 54 16.19 -6.82 -8.62
N GLY A 55 15.38 -5.88 -9.11
CA GLY A 55 15.58 -5.21 -10.39
C GLY A 55 16.89 -4.43 -10.45
N ILE A 56 17.21 -3.64 -9.42
CA ILE A 56 18.49 -2.90 -9.34
C ILE A 56 19.67 -3.88 -9.39
N VAL A 57 19.64 -4.93 -8.58
CA VAL A 57 20.71 -5.94 -8.54
C VAL A 57 20.86 -6.64 -9.89
N ALA A 58 19.75 -7.01 -10.53
CA ALA A 58 19.77 -7.64 -11.86
C ALA A 58 20.40 -6.72 -12.92
N VAL A 59 20.09 -5.43 -12.90
CA VAL A 59 20.69 -4.44 -13.81
C VAL A 59 22.21 -4.32 -13.58
N ILE A 60 22.65 -4.29 -12.33
CA ILE A 60 24.08 -4.23 -11.98
C ILE A 60 24.79 -5.49 -12.50
N ILE A 61 24.25 -6.68 -12.22
CA ILE A 61 24.83 -7.94 -12.68
C ILE A 61 24.91 -7.97 -14.21
N LEU A 62 23.83 -7.62 -14.91
CA LEU A 62 23.81 -7.63 -16.37
C LEU A 62 24.84 -6.65 -16.96
N SER A 63 24.99 -5.47 -16.35
CA SER A 63 25.97 -4.46 -16.76
C SER A 63 27.42 -4.94 -16.64
N ILE A 64 27.71 -5.85 -15.71
CA ILE A 64 29.04 -6.44 -15.53
C ILE A 64 29.22 -7.70 -16.38
N LEU A 65 28.20 -8.54 -16.47
CA LEU A 65 28.30 -9.86 -17.09
C LEU A 65 28.34 -9.76 -18.63
N LEU A 66 27.58 -8.83 -19.23
CA LEU A 66 27.61 -8.59 -20.68
C LEU A 66 29.00 -8.24 -21.23
N PRO A 67 29.75 -7.25 -20.70
CA PRO A 67 31.08 -6.92 -21.22
C PRO A 67 32.07 -8.07 -20.99
N ILE A 68 31.95 -8.84 -19.92
CA ILE A 68 32.78 -10.03 -19.70
C ILE A 68 32.56 -11.06 -20.82
N LEU A 69 31.31 -11.34 -21.17
CA LEU A 69 30.98 -12.24 -22.29
C LEU A 69 31.51 -11.71 -23.62
N GLN A 70 31.40 -10.40 -23.87
CA GLN A 70 31.96 -9.77 -25.07
C GLN A 70 33.48 -9.90 -25.12
N LEU A 71 34.19 -9.65 -24.00
CA LEU A 71 35.63 -9.80 -23.93
C LEU A 71 36.07 -11.25 -24.17
N GLN A 72 35.36 -12.24 -23.62
CA GLN A 72 35.64 -13.66 -23.89
C GLN A 72 35.47 -14.02 -25.37
N SER A 73 34.46 -13.46 -26.04
CA SER A 73 34.27 -13.66 -27.48
C SER A 73 35.33 -12.99 -28.37
N LEU A 74 36.05 -12.01 -27.83
CA LEU A 74 37.12 -11.28 -28.53
C LEU A 74 38.52 -11.88 -28.26
N THR A 75 38.72 -12.51 -27.09
CA THR A 75 40.02 -13.08 -26.67
C THR A 75 40.09 -14.61 -26.76
N GLY A 76 38.96 -15.29 -26.95
CA GLY A 76 38.91 -16.68 -27.37
C GLY A 76 39.03 -16.81 -28.89
N ALA A 77 39.80 -17.79 -29.34
CA ALA A 77 39.85 -18.25 -30.73
C ALA A 77 38.47 -18.65 -31.26
#